data_AF-A0AAD9NVE6-F1
#
_entry.id   AF-A0AAD9NVE6-F1
#
_cell.length_a   1.000
_cell.length_b   1.000
_cell.length_c   1.000
_cell.angle_alpha   90.00
_cell.angle_beta   90.00
_cell.angle_gamma   90.00
#
_symmetry.space_group_name_H-M   'P 1'
#
loop_
_entity.id
_entity.type
_entity.pdbx_description
1 polymer ?
#
loop_
_entity_poly.entity_id
_entity_poly.type
_entity_poly.pdbx_seq_one_letter_code
_entity_poly.pdbx_strand_id
1 'polypeptide(L)'
;MEPQRTVYYEPFLDPLDRLSGSQELRKNLRSQGSYVIQSRVQPSIRRLQNFLSLRYLPATRKDYGISSLDGGAEYYRSLLRWHLSIDLDPDVVFDLGVEQVDRIRRQMENVMRYIGFGGNLTAFFRHLQGQKQFHPKTETEMLDSFYTILFQRIQPRLPSLFSNLTALPNIR
;
A
#
# COMPACT_ATOMS: atom_id res chain seq x y z
N MET A 1 -24.16 15.98 -4.84
CA MET A 1 -23.51 15.25 -5.94
C MET A 1 -24.51 14.26 -6.48
N GLU A 2 -24.66 14.16 -7.79
CA GLU A 2 -25.56 13.17 -8.40
C GLU A 2 -25.13 11.74 -8.00
N PRO A 3 -26.05 10.83 -7.62
CA PRO A 3 -25.73 9.46 -7.24
C PRO A 3 -24.84 8.74 -8.25
N GLN A 4 -25.09 8.94 -9.55
CA GLN A 4 -24.41 8.31 -10.67
C GLN A 4 -22.95 8.73 -10.83
N ARG A 5 -22.54 9.82 -10.17
CA ARG A 5 -21.15 10.31 -10.16
C ARG A 5 -20.37 9.85 -8.92
N THR A 6 -20.95 8.99 -8.10
CA THR A 6 -20.29 8.45 -6.90
C THR A 6 -19.69 7.07 -7.19
N VAL A 7 -18.60 6.73 -6.50
CA VAL A 7 -18.01 5.37 -6.54
C VAL A 7 -19.01 4.30 -6.11
N TYR A 8 -19.98 4.65 -5.28
CA TYR A 8 -21.04 3.74 -4.83
C TYR A 8 -21.99 3.32 -5.96
N TYR A 9 -21.99 4.03 -7.10
CA TYR A 9 -22.80 3.67 -8.27
C TYR A 9 -22.07 2.77 -9.27
N GLU A 10 -20.76 2.57 -9.13
CA GLU A 10 -19.96 1.72 -10.03
C GLU A 10 -20.53 0.31 -10.23
N PRO A 11 -21.04 -0.39 -9.19
CA PRO A 11 -21.64 -1.71 -9.37
C PRO A 11 -22.87 -1.71 -10.28
N PHE A 12 -23.53 -0.56 -10.44
CA PHE A 12 -24.69 -0.43 -11.31
C PHE A 12 -24.30 -0.14 -12.75
N LEU A 13 -23.03 0.12 -13.11
CA LEU A 13 -22.59 0.37 -14.49
C LEU A 13 -22.36 -0.95 -15.27
N ASP A 14 -21.19 -1.16 -15.85
CA ASP A 14 -20.81 -2.37 -16.60
C ASP A 14 -21.04 -3.68 -15.85
N PRO A 15 -20.82 -3.79 -14.52
CA PRO A 15 -21.08 -5.04 -13.81
C PRO A 15 -22.54 -5.47 -13.88
N LEU A 16 -23.48 -4.53 -13.81
CA LEU A 16 -24.91 -4.81 -13.89
C LEU A 16 -25.34 -5.25 -15.29
N ASP A 17 -24.71 -4.70 -16.32
CA ASP A 17 -25.04 -5.04 -17.72
C ASP A 17 -24.58 -6.46 -18.08
N ARG A 18 -23.59 -7.00 -17.36
CA ARG A 18 -23.13 -8.40 -17.49
C ARG A 18 -24.05 -9.41 -16.80
N LEU A 19 -24.99 -8.97 -15.96
CA LEU A 19 -25.92 -9.89 -15.30
C LEU A 19 -26.98 -10.39 -16.28
N SER A 20 -27.25 -11.69 -16.22
CA SER A 20 -28.40 -12.32 -16.87
C SER A 20 -29.70 -11.74 -16.30
N GLY A 21 -30.60 -11.23 -17.15
CA GLY A 21 -31.86 -10.64 -16.71
C GLY A 21 -32.50 -9.74 -17.75
N SER A 22 -33.73 -9.29 -17.48
CA SER A 22 -34.46 -8.39 -18.36
C SER A 22 -33.95 -6.95 -18.26
N GLN A 23 -34.12 -6.17 -19.33
CA GLN A 23 -33.76 -4.75 -19.33
C GLN A 23 -34.56 -3.95 -18.27
N GLU A 24 -35.80 -4.37 -18.01
CA GLU A 24 -36.64 -3.74 -16.99
C GLU A 24 -36.12 -3.98 -15.57
N LEU A 25 -35.61 -5.19 -15.29
CA LEU A 25 -34.97 -5.49 -14.01
C LEU A 25 -33.73 -4.60 -13.81
N ARG A 26 -32.87 -4.46 -14.82
CA ARG A 26 -31.69 -3.59 -14.75
C ARG A 26 -32.07 -2.12 -14.52
N LYS A 27 -33.10 -1.62 -15.20
CA LYS A 27 -33.61 -0.25 -15.02
C LYS A 27 -34.16 -0.03 -13.61
N ASN A 28 -34.87 -1.01 -13.05
CA ASN A 28 -35.38 -0.95 -11.69
C ASN A 28 -34.22 -0.92 -10.67
N LEU A 29 -33.24 -1.82 -10.81
CA LEU A 29 -32.05 -1.85 -9.94
C LEU A 29 -31.25 -0.55 -10.01
N ARG A 30 -31.08 0.05 -11.19
CA ARG A 30 -30.44 1.37 -11.36
C ARG A 30 -31.20 2.46 -10.61
N SER A 31 -32.52 2.46 -10.68
CA SER A 31 -33.38 3.43 -9.99
C SER A 31 -33.30 3.27 -8.46
N GLN A 32 -33.40 2.02 -7.97
CA GLN A 32 -33.27 1.72 -6.55
C GLN A 32 -31.87 2.06 -6.01
N GLY A 33 -30.82 1.73 -6.76
CA GLY A 33 -29.44 2.08 -6.44
C GLY A 33 -29.24 3.58 -6.29
N SER A 34 -29.70 4.36 -7.28
CA SER A 34 -29.66 5.82 -7.21
C SER A 34 -30.41 6.36 -6.00
N TYR A 35 -31.61 5.84 -5.74
CA TYR A 35 -32.43 6.25 -4.59
C TYR A 35 -31.74 5.97 -3.25
N VAL A 36 -31.19 4.78 -3.04
CA VAL A 36 -30.49 4.42 -1.79
C VAL A 36 -29.23 5.25 -1.61
N ILE A 37 -28.45 5.47 -2.67
CA ILE A 37 -27.26 6.31 -2.59
C ILE A 37 -27.64 7.74 -2.18
N GLN A 38 -28.68 8.30 -2.80
CA GLN A 38 -29.11 9.67 -2.50
C GLN A 38 -29.72 9.81 -1.11
N SER A 39 -30.58 8.88 -0.71
CA SER A 39 -31.40 8.98 0.51
C SER A 39 -30.74 8.42 1.76
N ARG A 40 -29.78 7.49 1.62
CA ARG A 40 -29.12 6.83 2.75
C ARG A 40 -27.61 7.04 2.77
N VAL A 41 -26.91 6.71 1.69
CA VAL A 41 -25.43 6.71 1.67
C VAL A 41 -24.89 8.12 1.81
N GLN A 42 -25.27 9.03 0.91
CA GLN A 42 -24.76 10.39 0.91
C GLN A 42 -25.06 11.16 2.22
N PRO A 43 -26.28 11.10 2.80
CA PRO A 43 -26.53 11.69 4.11
C PRO A 43 -25.66 11.09 5.22
N SER A 44 -25.38 9.78 5.17
CA SER A 44 -24.53 9.11 6.17
C SER A 44 -23.08 9.55 6.08
N ILE A 45 -22.54 9.67 4.87
CA ILE A 45 -21.19 10.22 4.64
C ILE A 45 -21.13 11.69 5.10
N ARG A 46 -22.16 12.50 4.81
CA ARG A 46 -22.23 13.89 5.32
C ARG A 46 -22.28 13.94 6.85
N ARG A 47 -23.02 13.04 7.51
CA ARG A 47 -23.02 12.95 8.98
C ARG A 47 -21.64 12.60 9.52
N LEU A 48 -20.95 11.62 8.92
CA LEU A 48 -19.59 11.27 9.31
C LEU A 48 -18.63 12.44 9.10
N GLN A 49 -18.68 13.10 7.95
CA GLN A 49 -17.86 14.29 7.66
C GLN A 49 -18.10 15.39 8.69
N ASN A 50 -19.36 15.70 9.00
CA ASN A 50 -19.70 16.71 10.01
C ASN A 50 -19.19 16.32 11.40
N PHE A 51 -19.30 15.04 11.78
CA PHE A 51 -18.73 14.56 13.03
C PHE A 51 -17.21 14.71 13.06
N LEU A 52 -16.52 14.30 11.99
CA LEU A 52 -15.07 14.39 11.89
C LEU A 52 -14.60 15.85 11.99
N SER A 53 -15.20 16.75 11.23
CA SER A 53 -14.78 18.16 11.19
C SER A 53 -15.17 18.96 12.44
N LEU A 54 -16.37 18.73 12.99
CA LEU A 54 -16.92 19.59 14.04
C LEU A 54 -16.72 19.04 15.45
N ARG A 55 -16.52 17.72 15.61
CA ARG A 55 -16.40 17.08 16.93
C ARG A 55 -15.07 16.36 17.11
N TYR A 56 -14.70 15.50 16.17
CA TYR A 56 -13.50 14.69 16.32
C TYR A 56 -12.23 15.52 16.20
N LEU A 57 -12.06 16.27 15.11
CA LEU A 57 -10.85 17.03 14.82
C LEU A 57 -10.54 18.09 15.90
N PRO A 58 -11.51 18.88 16.41
CA PRO A 58 -11.23 19.81 17.51
C PRO A 58 -10.88 19.12 18.84
N ALA A 59 -11.28 17.85 19.01
CA ALA A 59 -11.03 17.05 20.21
C ALA A 59 -9.81 16.12 20.07
N THR A 60 -9.04 16.20 18.98
CA THR A 60 -7.84 15.39 18.84
C THR A 60 -6.78 15.82 19.85
N ARG A 61 -6.02 14.85 20.34
CA ARG A 61 -4.79 15.08 21.10
C ARG A 61 -3.81 15.99 20.36
N LYS A 62 -2.98 16.71 21.12
CA LYS A 62 -1.94 17.59 20.57
C LYS A 62 -0.67 16.83 20.22
N ASP A 63 -0.35 15.81 21.01
CA ASP A 63 0.88 15.04 20.88
C ASP A 63 0.71 13.85 19.93
N TYR A 64 1.82 13.44 19.32
CA TYR A 64 1.89 12.33 18.37
C TYR A 64 2.23 11.02 19.07
N GLY A 65 2.03 9.91 18.36
CA GLY A 65 2.42 8.58 18.82
C GLY A 65 1.45 8.00 19.85
N ILE A 66 1.16 6.71 19.78
CA ILE A 66 0.17 6.07 20.66
C ILE A 66 0.54 6.15 22.16
N SER A 67 1.83 6.31 22.46
CA SER A 67 2.39 6.53 23.79
C SER A 67 1.87 7.79 24.48
N SER A 68 1.32 8.75 23.75
CA SER A 68 0.76 9.98 24.33
C SER A 68 -0.60 9.77 25.02
N LEU A 69 -1.20 8.58 24.94
CA LEU A 69 -2.43 8.23 25.64
C LEU A 69 -2.11 7.62 27.00
N ASP A 70 -3.08 7.66 27.91
CA ASP A 70 -2.97 6.95 29.19
C ASP A 70 -2.79 5.44 28.94
N GLY A 71 -1.71 4.86 29.49
CA GLY A 71 -1.32 3.47 29.23
C GLY A 71 -0.79 3.21 27.80
N GLY A 72 -0.51 4.27 27.04
CA GLY A 72 -0.11 4.18 25.64
C GLY A 72 1.27 3.54 25.43
N ALA A 73 2.17 3.65 26.40
CA ALA A 73 3.51 3.05 26.33
C ALA A 73 3.41 1.51 26.45
N GLU A 74 2.64 1.02 27.41
CA GLU A 74 2.35 -0.40 27.60
C GLU A 74 1.58 -0.95 26.40
N TYR A 75 0.62 -0.18 25.87
CA TYR A 75 -0.10 -0.55 24.67
C TYR A 75 0.85 -0.63 23.45
N TYR A 76 1.77 0.31 23.28
CA TYR A 76 2.78 0.26 22.21
C TYR A 76 3.67 -0.98 22.32
N ARG A 77 4.14 -1.30 23.53
CA ARG A 77 4.90 -2.53 23.78
C ARG A 77 4.10 -3.79 23.42
N SER A 78 2.80 -3.82 23.74
CA SER A 78 1.92 -4.93 23.35
C SER A 78 1.78 -5.05 21.82
N LEU A 79 1.72 -3.92 21.12
CA LEU A 79 1.68 -3.89 19.65
C LEU A 79 2.99 -4.37 19.03
N LEU A 80 4.14 -3.99 19.60
CA LEU A 80 5.43 -4.51 19.15
C LEU A 80 5.48 -6.03 19.27
N ARG A 81 5.08 -6.55 20.42
CA ARG A 81 5.02 -8.01 20.63
C ARG A 81 4.07 -8.69 19.65
N TRP A 82 2.91 -8.09 19.37
CA TRP A 82 1.95 -8.62 18.41
C TRP A 82 2.51 -8.68 16.99
N HIS A 83 3.18 -7.62 16.51
CA HIS A 83 3.67 -7.54 15.14
C HIS A 83 4.99 -8.26 14.92
N LEU A 84 5.90 -8.24 15.91
CA LEU A 84 7.22 -8.85 15.81
C LEU A 84 7.22 -10.32 16.28
N SER A 85 6.16 -10.77 16.96
CA SER A 85 6.08 -12.10 17.59
C SER A 85 7.20 -12.38 18.62
N ILE A 86 7.94 -11.34 19.03
CA ILE A 86 9.03 -11.37 20.01
C ILE A 86 8.83 -10.24 21.03
N ASP A 87 9.22 -10.48 22.27
CA ASP A 87 9.13 -9.47 23.34
C ASP A 87 10.41 -8.64 23.37
N LEU A 88 10.39 -7.53 22.65
CA LEU A 88 11.47 -6.55 22.62
C LEU A 88 11.02 -5.22 23.20
N ASP A 89 11.97 -4.53 23.81
CA ASP A 89 11.77 -3.15 24.25
C ASP A 89 11.73 -2.19 23.04
N PRO A 90 10.80 -1.22 23.00
CA PRO A 90 10.78 -0.16 21.99
C PRO A 90 12.13 0.48 21.69
N ASP A 91 12.94 0.77 22.72
CA ASP A 91 14.20 1.50 22.55
C ASP A 91 15.23 0.62 21.84
N VAL A 92 15.25 -0.68 22.13
CA VAL A 92 16.09 -1.66 21.45
C VAL A 92 15.76 -1.74 19.95
N VAL A 93 14.47 -1.70 19.60
CA VAL A 93 14.02 -1.71 18.21
C VAL A 93 14.45 -0.42 17.49
N PHE A 94 14.34 0.72 18.16
CA PHE A 94 14.77 2.01 17.62
C PHE A 94 16.28 2.03 17.34
N ASP A 95 17.09 1.66 18.32
CA ASP A 95 18.56 1.67 18.20
C ASP A 95 19.04 0.73 17.10
N LEU A 96 18.47 -0.48 17.04
CA LEU A 96 18.74 -1.41 15.93
C LEU A 96 18.37 -0.79 14.59
N GLY A 97 17.24 -0.10 14.51
CA GLY A 97 16.80 0.60 13.30
C GLY A 97 17.81 1.66 12.83
N VAL A 98 18.30 2.48 13.76
CA VAL A 98 19.33 3.50 13.48
C VAL A 98 20.61 2.83 12.95
N GLU A 99 21.07 1.77 13.61
CA GLU A 99 22.25 1.02 13.17
C GLU A 99 22.08 0.44 11.76
N GLN A 100 20.90 -0.15 11.47
CA GLN A 100 20.62 -0.73 10.16
C GLN A 100 20.56 0.35 9.06
N VAL A 101 19.97 1.51 9.33
CA VAL A 101 19.95 2.64 8.39
C VAL A 101 21.39 3.04 8.04
N ASP A 102 22.24 3.25 9.03
CA ASP A 102 23.63 3.63 8.82
C ASP A 102 24.42 2.54 8.07
N ARG A 103 24.21 1.26 8.43
CA ARG A 103 24.84 0.13 7.74
C ARG A 103 24.47 0.08 6.27
N ILE A 104 23.18 0.21 5.93
CA ILE A 104 22.68 0.18 4.56
C ILE A 104 23.19 1.38 3.76
N ARG A 105 23.23 2.58 4.37
CA ARG A 105 23.79 3.79 3.72
C ARG A 105 25.25 3.59 3.33
N ARG A 106 26.08 3.06 4.24
CA ARG A 106 27.48 2.72 3.94
C ARG A 106 27.61 1.71 2.80
N GLN A 107 26.72 0.71 2.74
CA GLN A 107 26.70 -0.25 1.64
C GLN A 107 26.38 0.41 0.30
N MET A 108 25.43 1.34 0.26
CA MET A 108 25.10 2.10 -0.96
C MET A 108 26.27 3.01 -1.39
N GLU A 109 26.94 3.67 -0.46
CA GLU A 109 28.13 4.50 -0.75
C GLU A 109 29.29 3.66 -1.30
N ASN A 110 29.46 2.42 -0.83
CA ASN A 110 30.44 1.49 -1.39
C ASN A 110 30.13 1.15 -2.85
N VAL A 111 28.85 0.90 -3.17
CA VAL A 111 28.41 0.64 -4.56
C VAL A 111 28.63 1.89 -5.42
N MET A 112 28.28 3.08 -4.93
CA MET A 112 28.54 4.34 -5.64
C MET A 112 30.02 4.51 -5.98
N ARG A 113 30.92 4.25 -5.02
CA ARG A 113 32.37 4.30 -5.27
C ARG A 113 32.81 3.26 -6.28
N TYR A 114 32.29 2.04 -6.19
CA TYR A 114 32.62 0.95 -7.10
C TYR A 114 32.26 1.27 -8.56
N ILE A 115 31.12 1.92 -8.79
CA ILE A 115 30.68 2.34 -10.13
C ILE A 115 31.21 3.72 -10.55
N GLY A 116 32.07 4.35 -9.73
CA GLY A 116 32.67 5.65 -10.03
C GLY A 116 31.71 6.84 -9.92
N PHE A 117 30.60 6.72 -9.19
CA PHE A 117 29.67 7.82 -8.98
C PHE A 117 30.14 8.74 -7.84
N GLY A 118 30.42 10.01 -8.14
CA GLY A 118 30.76 11.04 -7.16
C GLY A 118 29.53 11.76 -6.57
N GLY A 119 29.64 12.26 -5.35
CA GLY A 119 28.58 12.99 -4.65
C GLY A 119 27.94 12.19 -3.52
N ASN A 120 26.73 12.60 -3.10
CA ASN A 120 25.99 11.95 -2.00
C ASN A 120 24.84 11.07 -2.51
N LEU A 121 24.25 10.28 -1.60
CA LEU A 121 23.14 9.37 -1.92
C LEU A 121 21.94 10.09 -2.57
N THR A 122 21.62 11.31 -2.12
CA THR A 122 20.52 12.09 -2.72
C THR A 122 20.79 12.42 -4.19
N ALA A 123 22.02 12.82 -4.52
CA ALA A 123 22.43 13.06 -5.90
C ALA A 123 22.42 11.75 -6.72
N PHE A 124 22.83 10.64 -6.11
CA PHE A 124 22.79 9.32 -6.75
C PHE A 124 21.37 8.89 -7.10
N PHE A 125 20.42 9.00 -6.16
CA PHE A 125 19.02 8.66 -6.44
C PHE A 125 18.41 9.57 -7.51
N ARG A 126 18.70 10.87 -7.48
CA ARG A 126 18.24 11.80 -8.53
C ARG A 126 18.82 11.43 -9.89
N HIS A 127 20.09 11.03 -9.94
CA HIS A 127 20.71 10.55 -11.17
C HIS A 127 19.97 9.32 -11.69
N LEU A 128 19.78 8.28 -10.87
CA LEU A 128 19.05 7.07 -11.27
C LEU A 128 17.63 7.37 -11.76
N GLN A 129 16.89 8.23 -11.05
CA GLN A 129 15.55 8.64 -11.45
C GLN A 129 15.51 9.35 -12.81
N GLY A 130 16.57 10.08 -13.20
CA GLY A 130 16.64 10.76 -14.48
C GLY A 130 17.04 9.88 -15.67
N GLN A 131 17.58 8.68 -15.42
CA GLN A 131 18.10 7.82 -16.49
C GLN A 131 17.01 7.03 -17.18
N LYS A 132 16.73 7.37 -18.45
CA LYS A 132 15.71 6.69 -19.28
C LYS A 132 15.87 5.18 -19.37
N GLN A 133 17.11 4.68 -19.28
CA GLN A 133 17.39 3.24 -19.31
C GLN A 133 16.80 2.45 -18.12
N PHE A 134 16.42 3.12 -17.03
CA PHE A 134 15.78 2.50 -15.87
C PHE A 134 14.25 2.66 -15.89
N HIS A 135 13.68 3.22 -16.95
CA HIS A 135 12.25 3.44 -17.11
C HIS A 135 11.74 2.71 -18.35
N PRO A 136 10.97 1.62 -18.17
CA PRO A 136 10.27 0.98 -19.29
C PRO A 136 9.38 2.00 -20.03
N LYS A 137 9.37 1.96 -21.35
CA LYS A 137 8.60 2.89 -22.19
C LYS A 137 7.16 2.45 -22.41
N THR A 138 6.91 1.15 -22.26
CA THR A 138 5.58 0.55 -22.46
C THR A 138 5.26 -0.42 -21.32
N GLU A 139 3.96 -0.68 -21.15
CA GLU A 139 3.47 -1.70 -20.22
C GLU A 139 4.07 -3.08 -20.55
N THR A 140 4.12 -3.43 -21.84
CA THR A 140 4.71 -4.70 -22.31
C THR A 140 6.18 -4.81 -21.92
N GLU A 141 6.98 -3.75 -22.12
CA GLU A 141 8.40 -3.76 -21.75
C GLU A 141 8.58 -3.93 -20.24
N MET A 142 7.72 -3.29 -19.43
CA MET A 142 7.74 -3.46 -17.97
C MET A 142 7.46 -4.92 -17.59
N LEU A 143 6.38 -5.50 -18.12
CA LEU A 143 5.99 -6.89 -17.83
C LEU A 143 7.06 -7.89 -18.30
N ASP A 144 7.61 -7.71 -19.49
CA ASP A 144 8.66 -8.56 -20.03
C ASP A 144 9.93 -8.50 -19.16
N SER A 145 10.31 -7.31 -18.68
CA SER A 145 11.44 -7.15 -17.78
C SER A 145 11.22 -7.86 -16.44
N PHE A 146 10.01 -7.78 -15.90
CA PHE A 146 9.60 -8.46 -14.67
C PHE A 146 9.65 -9.98 -14.84
N TYR A 147 9.05 -10.51 -15.90
CA TYR A 147 9.06 -11.93 -16.21
C TYR A 147 10.46 -12.46 -16.45
N THR A 148 11.32 -11.69 -17.13
CA THR A 148 12.73 -12.03 -17.31
C THR A 148 13.46 -12.17 -15.97
N ILE A 149 13.28 -11.21 -15.06
CA ILE A 149 13.90 -11.26 -13.73
C ILE A 149 13.41 -12.48 -12.95
N LEU A 150 12.09 -12.70 -12.88
CA LEU A 150 11.52 -13.82 -12.13
C LEU A 150 11.94 -15.17 -12.70
N PHE A 151 11.61 -15.43 -13.97
CA PHE A 151 11.69 -16.77 -14.55
C PHE A 151 13.07 -17.14 -15.07
N GLN A 152 13.87 -16.16 -15.52
CA GLN A 152 15.18 -16.44 -16.10
C GLN A 152 16.34 -16.17 -15.14
N ARG A 153 16.17 -15.28 -14.14
CA ARG A 153 17.26 -14.93 -13.20
C ARG A 153 17.04 -15.49 -11.80
N ILE A 154 15.84 -15.37 -11.24
CA ILE A 154 15.58 -15.78 -9.85
C ILE A 154 15.27 -17.28 -9.80
N GLN A 155 14.25 -17.74 -10.53
CA GLN A 155 13.75 -19.12 -10.44
C GLN A 155 14.84 -20.20 -10.64
N PRO A 156 15.78 -20.09 -11.61
CA PRO A 156 16.83 -21.09 -11.77
C PRO A 156 17.80 -21.19 -10.60
N ARG A 157 17.91 -20.14 -9.78
CA ARG A 157 18.78 -20.11 -8.59
C ARG A 157 18.09 -20.65 -7.34
N LEU A 158 16.76 -20.66 -7.30
CA LEU A 158 16.00 -21.07 -6.12
C LEU A 158 16.31 -22.51 -5.66
N PRO A 159 16.44 -23.53 -6.54
CA PRO A 159 16.75 -24.90 -6.10
C PRO A 159 18.09 -25.03 -5.38
N SER A 160 19.06 -24.15 -5.67
CA SER A 160 20.35 -24.14 -4.96
C SER A 160 20.28 -23.53 -3.56
N LEU A 161 19.25 -22.75 -3.26
CA LEU A 161 19.10 -22.02 -2.00
C LEU A 161 18.02 -22.63 -1.10
N PHE A 162 17.04 -23.33 -1.68
CA PHE A 162 15.90 -23.90 -0.96
C PHE A 162 15.72 -25.36 -1.34
N SER A 163 15.72 -26.23 -0.33
CA SER A 163 15.54 -27.67 -0.50
C SER A 163 14.12 -28.07 -0.95
N ASN A 164 13.11 -27.27 -0.57
CA ASN A 164 11.71 -27.50 -0.91
C ASN A 164 11.11 -26.26 -1.57
N LEU A 165 10.92 -26.32 -2.89
CA LEU A 165 10.12 -25.35 -3.61
C LEU A 165 8.70 -25.90 -3.73
N THR A 166 7.82 -25.48 -2.82
CA THR A 166 6.39 -25.72 -3.01
C THR A 166 5.94 -24.93 -4.23
N ALA A 167 5.24 -25.60 -5.16
CA ALA A 167 4.55 -24.89 -6.22
C ALA A 167 3.58 -23.88 -5.57
N LEU A 168 3.52 -22.66 -6.12
CA LEU A 168 2.47 -21.71 -5.74
C LEU A 168 1.13 -22.46 -5.75
N PRO A 169 0.27 -22.31 -4.71
CA PRO A 169 -1.06 -22.89 -4.78
C PRO A 169 -1.70 -22.39 -6.08
N ASN A 170 -2.17 -23.33 -6.91
CA ASN A 170 -2.91 -23.02 -8.12
C ASN A 170 -4.17 -22.24 -7.71
N ILE A 171 -4.06 -20.91 -7.64
CA ILE A 171 -5.21 -20.02 -7.61
C ILE A 171 -5.75 -20.07 -9.05
N ARG A 172 -6.60 -21.07 -9.30
CA ARG A 172 -7.46 -21.13 -10.48
C ARG A 172 -8.50 -20.02 -10.41
#